data_AF-A0A143G315-F1
#
_entry.id   AF-A0A143G315-F1
#
_cell.length_a   1.000
_cell.length_b   1.000
_cell.length_c   1.000
_cell.angle_alpha   90.00
_cell.angle_beta   90.00
_cell.angle_gamma   90.00
#
_symmetry.space_group_name_H-M   'P 1'
#
loop_
_entity.id
_entity.type
_entity.pdbx_description
1 polymer ?
#
loop_
_entity_poly.entity_id
_entity_poly.type
_entity_poly.pdbx_seq_one_letter_code
_entity_poly.pdbx_strand_id
1 'polypeptide(L)' 'MNNSGLLINRIIDKLISASDENQELSLSVEEVHELRKELGDTVFIPVMTMEEMAKKCESGEIGVSPFNHDK' A
#
# COMPACT_ATOMS: atom_id res chain seq x y z
N MET A 1 21.47 9.24 15.72
CA MET A 1 21.50 7.76 15.74
C MET A 1 21.57 7.28 14.30
N ASN A 2 22.52 6.40 13.98
CA ASN A 2 22.63 5.82 12.64
C ASN A 2 21.65 4.64 12.54
N ASN A 3 20.50 4.87 11.91
CA ASN A 3 19.43 3.87 11.81
C ASN A 3 19.63 2.92 10.62
N SER A 4 20.66 3.10 9.79
CA SER A 4 20.94 2.27 8.60
C SER A 4 21.18 0.78 8.92
N GLY A 5 21.36 0.42 10.19
CA GLY A 5 21.47 -0.97 10.63
C GLY A 5 20.13 -1.68 10.89
N LEU A 6 19.00 -0.97 10.88
CA LEU A 6 17.69 -1.58 11.13
C LEU A 6 17.25 -2.45 9.96
N LEU A 7 16.72 -3.64 10.26
CA LEU A 7 16.29 -4.61 9.25
C LEU A 7 15.22 -4.01 8.31
N ILE A 8 14.31 -3.20 8.83
CA ILE A 8 13.29 -2.52 8.04
C ILE A 8 13.87 -1.60 6.95
N ASN A 9 15.01 -0.95 7.20
CA ASN A 9 15.64 -0.09 6.21
C ASN A 9 16.21 -0.92 5.05
N ARG A 10 16.76 -2.11 5.34
CA ARG A 10 17.21 -3.05 4.30
C ARG A 10 16.05 -3.57 3.45
N ILE A 11 14.90 -3.79 4.07
CA ILE A 11 13.68 -4.20 3.38
C ILE A 11 13.19 -3.08 2.43
N ILE A 12 13.21 -1.83 2.89
CA ILE A 12 12.89 -0.66 2.06
C ILE A 12 13.86 -0.54 0.88
N ASP A 13 15.17 -0.67 1.11
CA ASP A 13 16.16 -0.61 0.05
C ASP A 13 15.94 -1.70 -1.01
N LYS A 14 15.68 -2.94 -0.58
CA LYS A 14 15.33 -4.04 -1.49
C LYS A 14 14.06 -3.75 -2.29
N LEU A 15 13.05 -3.16 -1.66
CA LEU A 15 11.80 -2.80 -2.33
C LEU A 15 12.02 -1.73 -3.40
N ILE A 16 12.83 -0.71 -3.11
CA ILE A 16 13.21 0.33 -4.08
C ILE A 16 13.93 -0.29 -5.27
N SER A 17 14.99 -1.08 -5.02
CA SER A 17 15.75 -1.72 -6.10
C SER A 17 14.90 -2.69 -6.93
N ALA A 18 14.02 -3.48 -6.29
CA ALA A 18 13.11 -4.37 -7.01
C ALA A 18 12.10 -3.61 -7.89
N SER A 19 11.60 -2.47 -7.40
CA SER A 19 10.71 -1.59 -8.16
C SER A 19 11.42 -0.96 -9.36
N ASP A 20 12.63 -0.43 -9.17
CA ASP A 20 13.40 0.22 -10.24
C ASP A 20 13.78 -0.78 -11.35
N GLU A 21 14.06 -2.02 -10.98
CA GLU A 21 14.41 -3.11 -11.91
C GLU A 21 13.18 -3.88 -12.42
N ASN A 22 11.97 -3.53 -11.96
CA ASN A 22 10.70 -4.17 -12.30
C ASN A 22 10.71 -5.70 -12.10
N GLN A 23 11.26 -6.14 -10.97
CA GLN A 23 11.42 -7.55 -10.60
C GLN A 23 10.61 -7.92 -9.35
N GLU A 24 10.40 -9.21 -9.16
CA GLU A 24 9.76 -9.73 -7.96
C GLU A 24 10.63 -9.51 -6.71
N LEU A 25 10.00 -9.13 -5.61
CA LEU A 25 10.68 -8.94 -4.32
C LEU A 25 10.62 -10.23 -3.51
N SER A 26 11.79 -10.86 -3.30
CA SER A 26 11.93 -12.01 -2.40
C SER A 26 12.47 -11.56 -1.04
N LEU A 27 11.80 -12.00 0.03
CA LEU A 27 12.13 -11.67 1.42
C LEU A 27 12.47 -12.94 2.21
N SER A 28 13.41 -12.84 3.15
CA SER A 28 13.68 -13.91 4.11
C SER A 28 12.55 -14.04 5.14
N VAL A 29 12.50 -15.18 5.84
CA VAL A 29 11.53 -15.40 6.93
C VAL A 29 11.62 -14.31 8.01
N GLU A 30 12.83 -13.86 8.33
CA GLU A 30 13.06 -12.80 9.32
C GLU A 30 12.55 -11.44 8.82
N GLU A 31 12.79 -11.12 7.55
CA GLU A 31 12.31 -9.88 6.92
C GLU A 31 10.78 -9.84 6.85
N VAL A 32 10.14 -10.97 6.52
CA VAL A 32 8.68 -11.10 6.55
C VAL A 32 8.12 -10.89 7.97
N HIS A 33 8.80 -11.42 8.99
CA HIS A 33 8.37 -11.25 10.37
C HIS A 33 8.47 -9.79 10.84
N GLU A 34 9.57 -9.10 10.50
CA GLU A 34 9.74 -7.69 10.84
C GLU A 34 8.72 -6.80 10.12
N LEU A 35 8.44 -7.06 8.83
CA LEU A 35 7.37 -6.36 8.11
C LEU A 35 6.01 -6.55 8.77
N ARG A 36 5.67 -7.77 9.20
CA ARG A 36 4.41 -8.02 9.91
C ARG A 36 4.36 -7.27 11.23
N LYS A 37 5.47 -7.16 11.95
CA LYS A 37 5.52 -6.42 13.22
C LYS A 37 5.29 -4.92 13.02
N GLU A 38 5.84 -4.34 11.96
CA GLU A 38 5.72 -2.90 11.69
C GLU A 38 4.41 -2.53 10.96
N LEU A 39 3.92 -3.40 10.05
CA LEU A 39 2.81 -3.10 9.12
C LEU A 39 1.63 -4.07 9.20
N GLY A 40 1.74 -5.18 9.94
CA GLY A 40 0.78 -6.29 9.86
C GLY A 40 -0.65 -5.93 10.27
N ASP A 41 -0.80 -4.95 11.14
CA ASP A 41 -2.11 -4.45 11.58
C ASP A 41 -2.53 -3.15 10.87
N THR A 42 -1.76 -2.71 9.87
CA THR A 42 -2.05 -1.48 9.12
C THR A 42 -3.02 -1.75 7.97
N VAL A 43 -3.93 -0.82 7.74
CA VAL A 43 -4.84 -0.83 6.59
C VAL A 43 -4.59 0.42 5.76
N PHE A 44 -4.56 0.25 4.44
CA PHE A 44 -4.46 1.40 3.54
C PHE A 44 -5.81 2.12 3.48
N ILE A 45 -5.82 3.40 3.85
CA ILE A 45 -6.97 4.27 3.69
C ILE A 45 -6.65 5.22 2.52
N PRO A 46 -7.27 5.07 1.35
CA PRO A 46 -7.06 5.99 0.24
C PRO A 46 -7.58 7.37 0.62
N VAL A 47 -6.67 8.34 0.70
CA VAL A 47 -7.04 9.75 0.82
C VAL A 47 -7.11 10.33 -0.58
N MET A 48 -8.31 10.77 -0.96
CA MET A 48 -8.54 11.41 -2.25
C MET A 48 -8.56 12.93 -2.07
N THR A 49 -7.97 13.64 -3.03
CA THR A 49 -8.26 15.06 -3.23
C THR A 49 -9.74 15.24 -3.59
N MET A 50 -10.26 16.46 -3.40
CA MET A 50 -11.64 16.77 -3.80
C MET A 50 -11.87 16.57 -5.30
N GLU A 51 -10.85 16.83 -6.13
CA GLU A 51 -10.93 16.62 -7.58
C GLU A 51 -11.03 15.13 -7.94
N GLU A 52 -10.24 14.27 -7.29
CA GLU A 52 -10.31 12.82 -7.48
C GLU A 52 -11.64 12.24 -6.99
N MET A 53 -12.14 12.74 -5.86
CA MET A 53 -13.44 12.35 -5.32
C MET A 53 -14.58 12.75 -6.28
N ALA A 54 -14.57 13.98 -6.80
CA ALA A 54 -15.57 14.46 -7.75
C ALA A 54 -15.61 13.59 -9.01
N LYS A 55 -14.44 13.29 -9.61
CA LYS A 55 -14.34 12.42 -10.79
C LYS A 55 -14.93 11.02 -10.55
N LYS A 56 -14.71 10.45 -9.36
CA LYS A 56 -15.25 9.14 -9.00
C LYS A 56 -16.74 9.14 -8.70
N CYS A 57 -17.28 10.25 -8.21
CA CYS A 57 -18.72 10.46 -8.11
C CYS A 57 -19.35 10.58 -9.50
N GLU A 58 -18.71 11.33 -10.41
CA GLU A 58 -19.16 11.48 -11.81
C GLU A 58 -19.10 10.17 -12.59
N SER A 59 -18.07 9.33 -12.36
CA SER A 59 -17.97 8.01 -12.99
C SER A 59 -18.93 6.98 -12.40
N GLY A 60 -19.63 7.31 -11.31
CA GLY A 60 -20.53 6.39 -10.61
C GLY A 60 -19.79 5.27 -9.88
N GLU A 61 -18.49 5.42 -9.60
CA GLU A 61 -17.75 4.46 -8.75
C GLU A 61 -18.02 4.71 -7.26
N ILE A 62 -18.37 5.95 -6.89
CA ILE A 62 -18.65 6.38 -5.52
C ILE A 62 -20.05 7.01 -5.46
N GLY A 63 -20.75 6.80 -4.34
CA GLY A 63 -22.10 7.35 -4.12
C GLY A 63 -23.24 6.49 -4.66
N VAL A 64 -22.94 5.35 -5.26
CA VAL A 64 -23.97 4.36 -5.64
C VAL A 64 -24.35 3.54 -4.42
N SER A 65 -25.64 3.49 -4.12
CA SER A 65 -26.15 2.57 -3.10
C SER A 65 -25.80 1.14 -3.51
N PRO A 66 -25.14 0.34 -2.64
CA PRO A 66 -24.87 -1.06 -2.94
C PRO A 66 -26.17 -1.88 -3.08
N PHE A 67 -27.32 -1.30 -2.71
CA PHE A 67 -28.65 -1.90 -2.77
C PHE A 67 -29.50 -1.46 -3.97
N ASN A 68 -28.96 -0.66 -4.91
CA ASN A 68 -29.68 -0.17 -6.09
C ASN A 68 -29.38 -0.97 -7.38
N HIS A 69 -28.81 -2.17 -7.27
CA HIS A 69 -28.83 -3.11 -8.39
C HIS A 69 -30.23 -3.75 -8.43
N ASP A 70 -30.91 -3.64 -9.56
CA ASP A 70 -32.26 -4.15 -9.86
C ASP A 70 -33.45 -3.21 -9.57
N LYS A 71 -33.68 -2.28 -10.50
CA LYS A 71 -35.02 -1.92 -11.00
C LYS A 71 -35.00 -1.76 -12.50
#